data_AF-A0A3S4I772-F1
#
_entry.id   AF-A0A3S4I772-F1
#
_cell.length_a   1.000
_cell.length_b   1.000
_cell.length_c   1.000
_cell.angle_alpha   90.00
_cell.angle_beta   90.00
_cell.angle_gamma   90.00
#
_symmetry.space_group_name_H-M   'P 1'
#
loop_
_entity.id
_entity.type
_entity.pdbx_description
1 polymer ?
#
loop_
_entity_poly.entity_id
_entity_poly.type
_entity_poly.pdbx_seq_one_letter_code
_entity_poly.pdbx_strand_id
1 'polypeptide(L)'
;MNPQQILESDAEDIHSWVEGKLIDKVGQLGKKLHTGRSRNDQVATDLKLWCKDTVAELLSANRQLQSALVETAQNNQDAVMPGYTHLQRAQPVTFAHWCLAYVEMLARDESRLQDALKRLDVSPLGCGALAGTAYEIDREQLAGWLGFASATRNSLDSVSDRDHVLELLSDASIGMVHLSRFAEDLIFFNTGEAGFVELSDRVTSGSSLMPQKKNPDALELIPWQVRSCAGGVNGDDDDAERPAAGVQQRHAGKTKKGCLMRSIPGWTACTWRRWCWTAFR
;
A
#
# COMPACT_ATOMS: atom_id res chain seq x y z
N MET A 1 -0.08 20.87 -10.02
CA MET A 1 0.06 21.67 -8.78
C MET A 1 1.50 21.54 -8.31
N ASN A 2 2.11 22.61 -7.79
CA ASN A 2 3.42 22.52 -7.14
C ASN A 2 3.20 22.16 -5.65
N PRO A 3 3.61 20.97 -5.16
CA PRO A 3 3.44 20.58 -3.77
C PRO A 3 4.15 21.52 -2.77
N GLN A 4 5.23 22.19 -3.20
CA GLN A 4 5.96 23.13 -2.34
C GLN A 4 5.08 24.31 -1.89
N GLN A 5 4.17 24.78 -2.75
CA GLN A 5 3.27 25.89 -2.41
C GLN A 5 2.26 25.54 -1.31
N ILE A 6 2.01 24.25 -1.08
CA ILE A 6 1.18 23.77 0.03
C ILE A 6 2.01 23.76 1.31
N LEU A 7 3.24 23.27 1.24
CA LEU A 7 4.16 23.16 2.38
C LEU A 7 4.68 24.52 2.88
N GLU A 8 4.75 25.51 2.00
CA GLU A 8 5.14 26.90 2.31
C GLU A 8 3.99 27.72 2.91
N SER A 9 2.78 27.16 2.99
CA SER A 9 1.60 27.86 3.51
C SER A 9 1.41 27.63 5.00
N ASP A 10 0.98 28.68 5.72
CA ASP A 10 0.61 28.60 7.14
C ASP A 10 -0.78 27.99 7.39
N ALA A 11 -1.31 27.21 6.44
CA ALA A 11 -2.63 26.60 6.56
C ALA A 11 -2.58 25.40 7.51
N GLU A 12 -3.57 25.27 8.42
CA GLU A 12 -3.61 24.15 9.39
C GLU A 12 -3.61 22.78 8.71
N ASP A 13 -4.30 22.66 7.57
CA ASP A 13 -4.34 21.46 6.75
C ASP A 13 -4.69 21.76 5.29
N ILE A 14 -4.67 20.70 4.45
CA ILE A 14 -4.91 20.81 3.01
C ILE A 14 -6.31 21.36 2.68
N HIS A 15 -7.32 21.19 3.52
CA HIS A 15 -8.66 21.65 3.19
C HIS A 15 -8.81 23.14 3.52
N SER A 16 -8.21 23.60 4.62
CA SER A 16 -8.04 25.04 4.88
C SER A 16 -7.24 25.73 3.76
N TRP A 17 -6.21 25.06 3.22
CA TRP A 17 -5.45 25.55 2.08
C TRP A 17 -6.30 25.65 0.81
N VAL A 18 -7.05 24.59 0.47
CA VAL A 18 -7.94 24.57 -0.71
C VAL A 18 -9.03 25.64 -0.58
N GLU A 19 -9.63 25.78 0.61
CA GLU A 19 -10.64 26.81 0.87
C GLU A 19 -10.05 28.22 0.71
N GLY A 20 -8.86 28.49 1.28
CA GLY A 20 -8.16 29.76 1.12
C GLY A 20 -7.89 30.10 -0.35
N LYS A 21 -7.34 29.15 -1.11
CA LYS A 21 -7.10 29.32 -2.55
C LYS A 21 -8.38 29.50 -3.36
N LEU A 22 -9.50 28.93 -2.92
CA LEU A 22 -10.79 29.12 -3.57
C LEU A 22 -11.33 30.53 -3.27
N ILE A 23 -11.23 30.98 -2.02
CA ILE A 23 -11.62 32.34 -1.62
C ILE A 23 -10.80 33.39 -2.36
N ASP A 24 -9.48 33.19 -2.52
CA ASP A 24 -8.62 34.09 -3.29
C ASP A 24 -9.10 34.26 -4.74
N LYS A 25 -9.70 33.22 -5.33
CA LYS A 25 -10.16 33.21 -6.72
C LYS A 25 -11.58 33.74 -6.92
N VAL A 26 -12.51 33.41 -6.02
CA VAL A 26 -13.95 33.67 -6.20
C VAL A 26 -14.59 34.47 -5.06
N GLY A 27 -13.79 34.98 -4.13
CA GLY A 27 -14.23 35.78 -2.99
C GLY A 27 -15.11 35.00 -2.01
N GLN A 28 -16.12 35.67 -1.44
CA GLN A 28 -17.00 35.08 -0.42
C GLN A 28 -17.79 33.85 -0.91
N LEU A 29 -17.91 33.65 -2.23
CA LEU A 29 -18.54 32.45 -2.78
C LEU A 29 -17.78 31.18 -2.36
N GLY A 30 -16.46 31.25 -2.23
CA GLY A 30 -15.63 30.12 -1.80
C GLY A 30 -16.02 29.59 -0.41
N LYS A 31 -16.41 30.48 0.52
CA LYS A 31 -16.86 30.09 1.87
C LYS A 31 -18.16 29.30 1.87
N LYS A 32 -19.00 29.46 0.85
CA LYS A 32 -20.27 28.72 0.75
C LYS A 32 -20.07 27.26 0.38
N LEU A 33 -18.91 26.85 -0.14
CA LEU A 33 -18.62 25.45 -0.49
C LEU A 33 -18.65 24.51 0.73
N HIS A 34 -18.33 25.04 1.92
CA HIS A 34 -18.31 24.27 3.15
C HIS A 34 -19.71 24.10 3.79
N THR A 35 -20.75 24.72 3.22
CA THR A 35 -22.11 24.66 3.75
C THR A 35 -22.60 23.21 3.83
N GLY A 36 -23.01 22.79 5.03
CA GLY A 36 -23.50 21.43 5.28
C GLY A 36 -22.43 20.34 5.32
N ARG A 37 -21.14 20.67 5.16
CA ARG A 37 -20.03 19.71 5.21
C ARG A 37 -19.23 19.88 6.50
N SER A 38 -18.53 18.83 6.91
CA SER A 38 -17.59 18.88 8.03
C SER A 38 -16.19 18.52 7.58
N ARG A 39 -15.22 18.83 8.44
CA ARG A 39 -13.86 18.33 8.30
C ARG A 39 -13.80 16.80 8.35
N ASN A 40 -14.66 16.20 9.18
CA ASN A 40 -14.63 14.76 9.48
C ASN A 40 -15.03 13.91 8.28
N ASP A 41 -16.17 14.21 7.66
CA ASP A 41 -16.64 13.49 6.48
C ASP A 41 -15.79 13.80 5.24
N GLN A 42 -15.28 15.03 5.09
CA GLN A 42 -14.31 15.36 4.04
C GLN A 42 -13.03 14.53 4.16
N VAL A 43 -12.39 14.50 5.33
CA VAL A 43 -11.15 13.74 5.55
C VAL A 43 -11.34 12.24 5.32
N ALA A 44 -12.47 11.68 5.76
CA ALA A 44 -12.80 10.27 5.52
C ALA A 44 -12.97 9.98 4.03
N THR A 45 -13.62 10.89 3.29
CA THR A 45 -13.83 10.77 1.84
C THR A 45 -12.52 10.83 1.09
N ASP A 46 -11.70 11.85 1.38
CA ASP A 46 -10.39 12.03 0.74
C ASP A 46 -9.48 10.83 0.96
N LEU A 47 -9.49 10.26 2.17
CA LEU A 47 -8.69 9.08 2.49
C LEU A 47 -9.15 7.87 1.70
N LYS A 48 -10.46 7.61 1.60
CA LYS A 48 -10.99 6.48 0.81
C LYS A 48 -10.70 6.65 -0.68
N LEU A 49 -10.83 7.86 -1.23
CA LEU A 49 -10.45 8.15 -2.62
C LEU A 49 -8.97 7.87 -2.86
N TRP A 50 -8.09 8.37 -1.99
CA TRP A 50 -6.66 8.09 -2.08
C TRP A 50 -6.34 6.60 -1.98
N CYS A 51 -7.01 5.87 -1.07
CA CYS A 51 -6.83 4.44 -0.94
C CYS A 51 -7.27 3.68 -2.20
N LYS A 52 -8.36 4.09 -2.88
CA LYS A 52 -8.78 3.47 -4.14
C LYS A 52 -7.71 3.59 -5.22
N ASP A 53 -7.17 4.79 -5.42
CA ASP A 53 -6.09 5.03 -6.38
C ASP A 53 -4.84 4.21 -6.03
N THR A 54 -4.49 4.20 -4.74
CA THR A 54 -3.32 3.50 -4.23
C THR A 54 -3.45 1.97 -4.38
N VAL A 55 -4.61 1.40 -4.09
CA VAL A 55 -4.88 -0.02 -4.28
C VAL A 55 -4.81 -0.40 -5.77
N ALA A 56 -5.28 0.47 -6.67
CA ALA A 56 -5.15 0.24 -8.10
C ALA A 56 -3.67 0.19 -8.56
N GLU A 57 -2.82 1.06 -8.02
CA GLU A 57 -1.38 1.03 -8.26
C GLU A 57 -0.73 -0.26 -7.71
N LEU A 58 -1.10 -0.67 -6.49
CA LEU A 58 -0.60 -1.89 -5.86
C LEU A 58 -1.01 -3.15 -6.64
N LEU A 59 -2.27 -3.23 -7.08
CA LEU A 59 -2.76 -4.32 -7.92
C LEU A 59 -1.98 -4.41 -9.24
N SER A 60 -1.71 -3.26 -9.87
CA SER A 60 -0.90 -3.21 -11.08
C SER A 60 0.53 -3.69 -10.83
N ALA A 61 1.19 -3.22 -9.77
CA ALA A 61 2.55 -3.62 -9.43
C ALA A 61 2.65 -5.11 -9.07
N ASN A 62 1.68 -5.63 -8.29
CA ASN A 62 1.59 -7.04 -7.95
C ASN A 62 1.46 -7.93 -9.21
N ARG A 63 0.54 -7.58 -10.13
CA ARG A 63 0.36 -8.33 -11.39
C ARG A 63 1.60 -8.31 -12.28
N GLN A 64 2.32 -7.18 -12.30
CA GLN A 64 3.57 -7.09 -13.06
C GLN A 64 4.66 -7.98 -12.47
N LEU A 65 4.75 -8.07 -11.14
CA LEU A 65 5.65 -8.99 -10.46
C LEU A 65 5.29 -10.47 -10.74
N GLN A 66 4.01 -10.82 -10.64
CA GLN A 66 3.53 -12.16 -11.00
C GLN A 66 3.88 -12.50 -12.46
N SER A 67 3.65 -11.58 -13.39
CA SER A 67 3.98 -11.77 -14.81
C SER A 67 5.48 -12.00 -15.03
N ALA A 68 6.33 -11.22 -14.35
CA ALA A 68 7.78 -11.38 -14.42
C ALA A 68 8.26 -12.72 -13.83
N LEU A 69 7.63 -13.21 -12.77
CA LEU A 69 7.91 -14.54 -12.20
C LEU A 69 7.47 -15.65 -13.14
N VAL A 70 6.33 -15.52 -13.82
CA VAL A 70 5.86 -16.48 -14.83
C VAL A 70 6.80 -16.50 -16.04
N GLU A 71 7.25 -15.35 -16.52
CA GLU A 71 8.22 -15.25 -17.61
C GLU A 71 9.56 -15.90 -17.22
N THR A 72 10.06 -15.62 -16.02
CA THR A 72 11.25 -16.27 -15.45
C THR A 72 11.04 -17.80 -15.37
N ALA A 73 9.88 -18.24 -14.89
CA ALA A 73 9.58 -19.67 -14.82
C ALA A 73 9.57 -20.33 -16.20
N GLN A 74 9.03 -19.66 -17.21
CA GLN A 74 9.02 -20.15 -18.59
C GLN A 74 10.43 -20.32 -19.17
N ASN A 75 11.36 -19.42 -18.84
CA ASN A 75 12.74 -19.46 -19.31
C ASN A 75 13.62 -20.47 -18.55
N ASN A 76 13.18 -20.95 -17.39
CA ASN A 76 13.98 -21.79 -16.49
C ASN A 76 13.28 -23.11 -16.11
N GLN A 77 12.48 -23.68 -17.02
CA GLN A 77 11.75 -24.94 -16.81
C GLN A 77 12.69 -26.13 -16.54
N ASP A 78 13.81 -26.18 -17.25
CA ASP A 78 14.79 -27.28 -17.17
C ASP A 78 15.87 -27.04 -16.10
N ALA A 79 15.83 -25.91 -15.39
CA ALA A 79 16.80 -25.56 -14.35
C ALA A 79 16.52 -26.34 -13.06
N VAL A 80 16.99 -27.59 -13.01
CA VAL A 80 16.88 -28.45 -11.82
C VAL A 80 17.80 -27.92 -10.71
N MET A 81 17.23 -27.75 -9.52
CA MET A 81 17.93 -27.32 -8.31
C MET A 81 17.50 -28.16 -7.10
N PRO A 82 18.27 -28.18 -6.00
CA PRO A 82 17.83 -28.82 -4.77
C PRO A 82 16.63 -28.06 -4.18
N GLY A 83 15.58 -28.78 -3.80
CA GLY A 83 14.55 -28.27 -2.90
C GLY A 83 15.06 -28.29 -1.46
N TYR A 84 14.62 -27.34 -0.65
CA TYR A 84 15.10 -27.16 0.71
C TYR A 84 14.00 -27.30 1.76
N THR A 85 14.27 -28.04 2.82
CA THR A 85 13.47 -28.06 4.06
C THR A 85 14.44 -27.93 5.22
N HIS A 86 14.24 -26.98 6.15
CA HIS A 86 15.22 -26.64 7.20
C HIS A 86 16.62 -26.27 6.64
N LEU A 87 16.66 -25.66 5.44
CA LEU A 87 17.89 -25.42 4.67
C LEU A 87 18.71 -26.69 4.35
N GLN A 88 18.14 -27.88 4.55
CA GLN A 88 18.72 -29.16 4.15
C GLN A 88 18.19 -29.56 2.78
N ARG A 89 19.07 -30.13 1.94
CA ARG A 89 18.70 -30.63 0.61
C ARG A 89 17.69 -31.77 0.78
N ALA A 90 16.50 -31.57 0.24
CA ALA A 90 15.40 -32.53 0.25
C ALA A 90 15.32 -33.21 -1.13
N GLN A 91 14.25 -32.94 -1.87
CA GLN A 91 14.02 -33.49 -3.21
C GLN A 91 14.41 -32.49 -4.29
N PRO A 92 14.83 -32.94 -5.48
CA PRO A 92 15.03 -32.05 -6.63
C PRO A 92 13.73 -31.34 -7.01
N VAL A 93 13.85 -30.05 -7.32
CA VAL A 93 12.78 -29.20 -7.86
C VAL A 93 13.34 -28.42 -9.07
N THR A 94 12.51 -27.69 -9.79
CA THR A 94 12.98 -26.75 -10.82
C THR A 94 12.85 -25.32 -10.34
N PHE A 95 13.72 -24.43 -10.83
CA PHE A 95 13.61 -23.00 -10.55
C PHE A 95 12.26 -22.44 -10.99
N ALA A 96 11.71 -22.93 -12.10
CA ALA A 96 10.35 -22.62 -12.52
C ALA A 96 9.29 -22.96 -11.46
N HIS A 97 9.39 -24.13 -10.82
CA HIS A 97 8.46 -24.51 -9.76
C HIS A 97 8.59 -23.59 -8.54
N TRP A 98 9.81 -23.17 -8.19
CA TRP A 98 10.06 -22.19 -7.14
C TRP A 98 9.46 -20.81 -7.48
N CYS A 99 9.62 -20.31 -8.71
CA CYS A 99 9.01 -19.05 -9.15
C CYS A 99 7.48 -19.08 -9.04
N LEU A 100 6.85 -20.17 -9.49
CA LEU A 100 5.39 -20.32 -9.43
C LEU A 100 4.86 -20.41 -7.99
N ALA A 101 5.65 -20.89 -7.03
CA ALA A 101 5.26 -20.85 -5.63
C ALA A 101 5.02 -19.40 -5.14
N TYR A 102 5.83 -18.44 -5.59
CA TYR A 102 5.65 -17.02 -5.28
C TYR A 102 4.51 -16.37 -6.06
N VAL A 103 4.24 -16.81 -7.30
CA VAL A 103 3.05 -16.37 -8.05
C VAL A 103 1.78 -16.70 -7.26
N GLU A 104 1.68 -17.89 -6.68
CA GLU A 104 0.52 -18.29 -5.86
C GLU A 104 0.38 -17.46 -4.57
N MET A 105 1.49 -17.07 -3.94
CA MET A 105 1.48 -16.16 -2.79
C MET A 105 0.95 -14.78 -3.17
N LEU A 106 1.45 -14.23 -4.28
CA LEU A 106 1.10 -12.92 -4.79
C LEU A 106 -0.33 -12.84 -5.35
N ALA A 107 -0.84 -13.92 -5.95
CA ALA A 107 -2.23 -14.02 -6.40
C ALA A 107 -3.21 -13.97 -5.22
N ARG A 108 -2.83 -14.57 -4.09
CA ARG A 108 -3.56 -14.44 -2.82
C ARG A 108 -3.54 -13.00 -2.32
N ASP A 109 -2.41 -12.30 -2.40
CA ASP A 109 -2.33 -10.88 -2.03
C ASP A 109 -3.21 -10.01 -2.95
N GLU A 110 -3.26 -10.33 -4.24
CA GLU A 110 -4.12 -9.65 -5.21
C GLU A 110 -5.60 -9.79 -4.84
N SER A 111 -6.06 -11.00 -4.49
CA SER A 111 -7.44 -11.23 -4.09
C SER A 111 -7.84 -10.44 -2.82
N ARG A 112 -6.92 -10.34 -1.84
CA ARG A 112 -7.14 -9.52 -0.63
C ARG A 112 -7.32 -8.05 -0.97
N LEU A 113 -6.43 -7.51 -1.81
CA LEU A 113 -6.52 -6.13 -2.27
C LEU A 113 -7.84 -5.84 -3.01
N GLN A 114 -8.34 -6.79 -3.82
CA GLN A 114 -9.62 -6.64 -4.50
C GLN A 114 -10.81 -6.66 -3.52
N ASP A 115 -10.78 -7.53 -2.53
CA ASP A 115 -11.81 -7.61 -1.50
C ASP A 115 -11.81 -6.36 -0.60
N ALA A 116 -10.63 -5.90 -0.21
CA ALA A 116 -10.44 -4.62 0.49
C ALA A 116 -10.99 -3.48 -0.35
N LEU A 117 -10.66 -3.43 -1.67
CA LEU A 117 -11.16 -2.44 -2.62
C LEU A 117 -12.69 -2.34 -2.60
N LYS A 118 -13.35 -3.50 -2.62
CA LYS A 118 -14.82 -3.58 -2.59
C LYS A 118 -15.40 -3.06 -1.28
N ARG A 119 -14.74 -3.32 -0.14
CA ARG A 119 -15.19 -2.88 1.18
C ARG A 119 -15.03 -1.38 1.39
N LEU A 120 -13.92 -0.78 0.95
CA LEU A 120 -13.74 0.67 1.09
C LEU A 120 -14.47 1.51 0.02
N ASP A 121 -15.05 0.88 -1.00
CA ASP A 121 -15.76 1.58 -2.09
C ASP A 121 -17.17 2.08 -1.69
N VAL A 122 -17.24 2.79 -0.56
CA VAL A 122 -18.47 3.32 0.02
C VAL A 122 -18.23 4.76 0.49
N SER A 123 -19.02 5.70 -0.03
CA SER A 123 -18.83 7.14 0.20
C SER A 123 -19.29 7.56 1.61
N PRO A 124 -18.39 8.14 2.44
CA PRO A 124 -18.76 8.68 3.74
C PRO A 124 -19.22 10.14 3.65
N LEU A 125 -19.17 10.77 2.47
CA LEU A 125 -19.49 12.19 2.32
C LEU A 125 -20.99 12.43 2.55
N GLY A 126 -21.32 13.56 3.19
CA GLY A 126 -22.69 13.90 3.58
C GLY A 126 -23.07 13.39 4.97
N CYS A 127 -22.09 12.94 5.77
CA CYS A 127 -22.31 12.56 7.17
C CYS A 127 -22.10 13.74 8.13
N GLY A 128 -21.64 14.90 7.63
CA GLY A 128 -21.39 16.07 8.46
C GLY A 128 -20.36 15.77 9.55
N ALA A 129 -20.51 16.38 10.73
CA ALA A 129 -19.56 16.18 11.81
C ALA A 129 -19.68 14.80 12.46
N LEU A 130 -20.92 14.29 12.60
CA LEU A 130 -21.24 13.00 13.23
C LEU A 130 -22.70 12.55 13.02
N ALA A 131 -23.64 13.49 12.78
CA ALA A 131 -25.09 13.21 12.79
C ALA A 131 -25.77 13.34 11.42
N GLY A 132 -25.01 13.47 10.33
CA GLY A 132 -25.55 13.76 8.99
C GLY A 132 -25.53 15.26 8.66
N THR A 133 -25.84 15.59 7.41
CA THR A 133 -26.04 16.98 6.97
C THR A 133 -27.40 17.50 7.36
N ALA A 134 -27.51 18.80 7.67
CA ALA A 134 -28.79 19.48 7.94
C ALA A 134 -29.62 19.78 6.66
N TYR A 135 -29.25 19.16 5.55
CA TYR A 135 -29.85 19.35 4.23
C TYR A 135 -30.25 17.98 3.67
N GLU A 136 -31.35 17.95 2.91
CA GLU A 136 -31.84 16.77 2.19
C GLU A 136 -30.99 16.52 0.93
N ILE A 137 -29.71 16.17 1.13
CA ILE A 137 -28.78 15.83 0.05
C ILE A 137 -28.99 14.37 -0.34
N ASP A 138 -29.08 14.11 -1.64
CA ASP A 138 -29.02 12.74 -2.17
C ASP A 138 -27.57 12.23 -2.10
N ARG A 139 -27.33 11.38 -1.09
CA ARG A 139 -26.00 10.83 -0.82
C ARG A 139 -25.59 9.74 -1.81
N GLU A 140 -26.54 9.01 -2.39
CA GLU A 140 -26.24 8.00 -3.41
C GLU A 140 -25.84 8.68 -4.73
N GLN A 141 -26.54 9.75 -5.11
CA GLN A 141 -26.12 10.58 -6.24
C GLN A 141 -24.71 11.15 -6.04
N LEU A 142 -24.42 11.65 -4.84
CA LEU A 142 -23.12 12.19 -4.49
C LEU A 142 -22.01 11.10 -4.48
N ALA A 143 -22.33 9.89 -4.02
CA ALA A 143 -21.43 8.74 -4.13
C ALA A 143 -21.09 8.44 -5.60
N GLY A 144 -22.10 8.45 -6.48
CA GLY A 144 -21.93 8.27 -7.91
C GLY A 144 -21.05 9.34 -8.57
N TRP A 145 -21.20 10.62 -8.19
CA TRP A 145 -20.33 11.70 -8.70
C TRP A 145 -18.86 11.54 -8.32
N LEU A 146 -18.59 10.97 -7.15
CA LEU A 146 -17.24 10.68 -6.68
C LEU A 146 -16.72 9.32 -7.16
N GLY A 147 -17.52 8.56 -7.90
CA GLY A 147 -17.16 7.24 -8.39
C GLY A 147 -17.11 6.15 -7.30
N PHE A 148 -17.85 6.32 -6.20
CA PHE A 148 -18.10 5.26 -5.21
C PHE A 148 -19.26 4.36 -5.64
N ALA A 149 -19.28 3.11 -5.18
CA ALA A 149 -20.36 2.18 -5.48
C ALA A 149 -21.67 2.48 -4.73
N SER A 150 -21.59 3.03 -3.52
CA SER A 150 -22.77 3.38 -2.69
C SER A 150 -22.43 4.40 -1.60
N ALA A 151 -23.43 4.94 -0.92
CA ALA A 151 -23.26 5.75 0.28
C ALA A 151 -23.25 4.90 1.56
N THR A 152 -22.50 5.34 2.57
CA THR A 152 -22.52 4.69 3.90
C THR A 152 -23.89 4.82 4.57
N ARG A 153 -24.23 3.90 5.48
CA ARG A 153 -25.59 3.83 6.05
C ARG A 153 -25.74 4.56 7.39
N ASN A 154 -24.64 4.83 8.08
CA ASN A 154 -24.66 5.43 9.41
C ASN A 154 -23.60 6.54 9.51
N SER A 155 -24.01 7.73 9.94
CA SER A 155 -23.15 8.92 9.99
C SER A 155 -22.09 8.86 11.08
N LEU A 156 -22.39 8.28 12.24
CA LEU A 156 -21.43 8.09 13.33
C LEU A 156 -20.32 7.14 12.91
N ASP A 157 -20.71 5.99 12.35
CA ASP A 157 -19.78 5.02 11.76
C ASP A 157 -18.89 5.66 10.71
N SER A 158 -19.48 6.37 9.74
CA SER A 158 -18.77 6.95 8.60
C SER A 158 -17.62 7.88 8.97
N VAL A 159 -17.77 8.67 10.05
CA VAL A 159 -16.74 9.63 10.46
C VAL A 159 -15.64 8.97 11.31
N SER A 160 -15.95 7.87 12.00
CA SER A 160 -15.03 7.11 12.85
C SER A 160 -14.37 5.91 12.17
N ASP A 161 -14.96 5.35 11.11
CA ASP A 161 -14.51 4.15 10.40
C ASP A 161 -13.07 4.30 9.90
N ARG A 162 -12.19 3.37 10.31
CA ARG A 162 -10.82 3.23 9.80
C ARG A 162 -10.49 1.78 9.46
N ASP A 163 -11.51 0.94 9.24
CA ASP A 163 -11.34 -0.49 8.99
C ASP A 163 -10.53 -0.71 7.71
N HIS A 164 -10.85 0.06 6.67
CA HIS A 164 -10.12 0.07 5.40
C HIS A 164 -8.63 0.39 5.55
N VAL A 165 -8.22 1.17 6.56
CA VAL A 165 -6.80 1.47 6.81
C VAL A 165 -6.12 0.27 7.44
N LEU A 166 -6.72 -0.30 8.49
CA LEU A 166 -6.20 -1.47 9.20
C LEU A 166 -6.09 -2.67 8.27
N GLU A 167 -7.13 -2.89 7.46
CA GLU A 167 -7.19 -3.96 6.49
C GLU A 167 -6.07 -3.83 5.44
N LEU A 168 -5.89 -2.65 4.85
CA LEU A 168 -4.81 -2.42 3.87
C LEU A 168 -3.41 -2.54 4.49
N LEU A 169 -3.23 -2.15 5.76
CA LEU A 169 -1.97 -2.36 6.47
C LEU A 169 -1.70 -3.85 6.74
N SER A 170 -2.75 -4.61 7.05
CA SER A 170 -2.67 -6.07 7.22
C SER A 170 -2.28 -6.75 5.89
N ASP A 171 -2.97 -6.39 4.80
CA ASP A 171 -2.69 -6.90 3.46
C ASP A 171 -1.25 -6.57 3.03
N ALA A 172 -0.81 -5.33 3.25
CA ALA A 172 0.56 -4.92 2.97
C ALA A 172 1.57 -5.71 3.81
N SER A 173 1.29 -5.95 5.09
CA SER A 173 2.17 -6.72 5.96
C SER A 173 2.30 -8.18 5.51
N ILE A 174 1.20 -8.81 5.09
CA ILE A 174 1.21 -10.17 4.54
C ILE A 174 2.03 -10.20 3.23
N GLY A 175 1.78 -9.27 2.30
CA GLY A 175 2.53 -9.18 1.06
C GLY A 175 4.03 -8.96 1.29
N MET A 176 4.39 -8.12 2.26
CA MET A 176 5.79 -7.91 2.64
C MET A 176 6.45 -9.16 3.24
N VAL A 177 5.72 -9.99 3.99
CA VAL A 177 6.24 -11.29 4.45
C VAL A 177 6.57 -12.21 3.26
N HIS A 178 5.71 -12.25 2.24
CA HIS A 178 6.00 -13.02 1.02
C HIS A 178 7.26 -12.49 0.31
N LEU A 179 7.40 -11.17 0.17
CA LEU A 179 8.59 -10.55 -0.44
C LEU A 179 9.85 -10.75 0.40
N SER A 180 9.76 -10.80 1.73
CA SER A 180 10.90 -11.10 2.59
C SER A 180 11.41 -12.52 2.40
N ARG A 181 10.50 -13.49 2.29
CA ARG A 181 10.86 -14.89 2.01
C ARG A 181 11.51 -15.01 0.63
N PHE A 182 10.93 -14.34 -0.36
CA PHE A 182 11.50 -14.26 -1.70
C PHE A 182 12.93 -13.70 -1.69
N ALA A 183 13.15 -12.62 -0.93
CA ALA A 183 14.46 -12.01 -0.79
C ALA A 183 15.45 -12.95 -0.10
N GLU A 184 15.05 -13.62 0.98
CA GLU A 184 15.90 -14.54 1.73
C GLU A 184 16.34 -15.74 0.88
N ASP A 185 15.42 -16.34 0.12
CA ASP A 185 15.72 -17.43 -0.82
C ASP A 185 16.75 -16.99 -1.87
N LEU A 186 16.55 -15.81 -2.49
CA LEU A 186 17.47 -15.31 -3.51
C LEU A 186 18.84 -14.90 -2.95
N ILE A 187 18.88 -14.32 -1.74
CA ILE A 187 20.14 -14.01 -1.06
C ILE A 187 20.92 -15.31 -0.86
N PHE A 188 20.25 -16.37 -0.39
CA PHE A 188 20.86 -17.69 -0.24
C PHE A 188 21.33 -18.26 -1.59
N PHE A 189 20.53 -18.19 -2.65
CA PHE A 189 20.89 -18.70 -3.98
C PHE A 189 22.06 -17.97 -4.62
N ASN A 190 22.26 -16.69 -4.30
CA ASN A 190 23.36 -15.85 -4.79
C ASN A 190 24.64 -15.94 -3.92
N THR A 191 24.64 -16.74 -2.84
CA THR A 191 25.87 -17.00 -2.07
C THR A 191 26.91 -17.77 -2.89
N GLY A 192 28.19 -17.64 -2.53
CA GLY A 192 29.25 -18.42 -3.17
C GLY A 192 29.15 -19.93 -2.90
N GLU A 193 28.50 -20.30 -1.81
CA GLU A 193 28.26 -21.69 -1.39
C GLU A 193 27.17 -22.38 -2.21
N ALA A 194 26.10 -21.65 -2.57
CA ALA A 194 25.01 -22.17 -3.40
C ALA A 194 25.31 -22.00 -4.89
N GLY A 195 25.61 -20.77 -5.33
CA GLY A 195 25.93 -20.44 -6.71
C GLY A 195 24.83 -20.80 -7.72
N PHE A 196 23.56 -20.71 -7.33
CA PHE A 196 22.42 -21.06 -8.21
C PHE A 196 21.95 -19.91 -9.08
N VAL A 197 22.17 -18.68 -8.62
CA VAL A 197 21.69 -17.48 -9.29
C VAL A 197 22.81 -16.45 -9.31
N GLU A 198 22.97 -15.78 -10.45
CA GLU A 198 23.74 -14.54 -10.53
C GLU A 198 22.80 -13.35 -10.76
N LEU A 199 22.91 -12.32 -9.91
CA LEU A 199 22.14 -11.09 -10.04
C LEU A 199 22.81 -10.07 -10.99
N SER A 200 21.98 -9.27 -11.66
CA SER A 200 22.42 -8.16 -12.53
C SER A 200 23.02 -7.01 -11.72
N ASP A 201 24.06 -6.38 -12.27
CA ASP A 201 24.75 -5.21 -11.71
C ASP A 201 23.80 -4.01 -11.45
N ARG A 202 22.63 -3.98 -12.11
CA ARG A 202 21.58 -2.97 -11.86
C ARG A 202 20.95 -3.06 -10.47
N VAL A 203 20.99 -4.23 -9.84
CA VAL A 203 20.32 -4.52 -8.55
C VAL A 203 21.30 -4.93 -7.44
N THR A 204 22.60 -4.94 -7.74
CA THR A 204 23.67 -5.30 -6.80
C THR A 204 24.75 -4.23 -6.75
N SER A 205 25.34 -3.98 -5.58
CA SER A 205 26.64 -3.30 -5.50
C SER A 205 27.79 -4.30 -5.64
N GLY A 206 28.85 -3.85 -6.29
CA GLY A 206 30.12 -4.58 -6.36
C GLY A 206 31.22 -3.84 -5.61
N SER A 207 32.23 -4.58 -5.15
CA SER A 207 33.48 -3.97 -4.70
C SER A 207 34.43 -3.84 -5.89
N SER A 208 35.07 -2.68 -6.05
CA SER A 208 36.09 -2.46 -7.09
C SER A 208 37.30 -3.41 -6.95
N LEU A 209 37.50 -4.00 -5.76
CA LEU A 209 38.60 -4.92 -5.46
C LEU A 209 38.24 -6.39 -5.72
N MET A 210 36.95 -6.74 -5.76
CA MET A 210 36.46 -8.12 -5.93
C MET A 210 35.30 -8.14 -6.93
N PRO A 211 35.59 -8.21 -8.24
CA PRO A 211 34.57 -8.15 -9.30
C PRO A 211 33.53 -9.26 -9.23
N GLN A 212 33.91 -10.44 -8.72
CA GLN A 212 33.03 -11.58 -8.53
C GLN A 212 32.07 -11.43 -7.33
N LYS A 213 32.34 -10.49 -6.41
CA LYS A 213 31.53 -10.29 -5.21
C LYS A 213 30.41 -9.28 -5.51
N LYS A 214 29.22 -9.79 -5.79
CA LYS A 214 27.98 -9.01 -5.96
C LYS A 214 27.14 -9.07 -4.68
N ASN A 215 26.93 -7.92 -4.05
CA ASN A 215 26.10 -7.82 -2.85
C ASN A 215 24.64 -7.58 -3.25
N PRO A 216 23.69 -8.38 -2.75
CA PRO A 216 22.27 -8.26 -3.10
C PRO A 216 21.56 -7.13 -2.32
N ASP A 217 22.05 -5.89 -2.39
CA ASP A 217 21.56 -4.78 -1.55
C ASP A 217 20.05 -4.54 -1.73
N ALA A 218 19.55 -4.67 -2.96
CA ALA A 218 18.13 -4.50 -3.24
C ALA A 218 17.26 -5.55 -2.52
N LEU A 219 17.76 -6.78 -2.38
CA LEU A 219 17.06 -7.86 -1.66
C LEU A 219 17.19 -7.67 -0.15
N GLU A 220 18.34 -7.21 0.33
CA GLU A 220 18.56 -6.93 1.75
C GLU A 220 17.68 -5.78 2.27
N LEU A 221 17.33 -4.81 1.42
CA LEU A 221 16.42 -3.71 1.77
C LEU A 221 14.96 -4.14 2.00
N ILE A 222 14.51 -5.23 1.37
CA ILE A 222 13.12 -5.70 1.47
C ILE A 222 12.75 -6.11 2.91
N PRO A 223 13.55 -6.95 3.62
CA PRO A 223 13.35 -7.27 5.03
C PRO A 223 13.27 -6.04 5.96
N TRP A 224 14.06 -5.00 5.70
CA TRP A 224 14.01 -3.76 6.48
C TRP A 224 12.66 -3.04 6.32
N GLN A 225 12.11 -3.06 5.11
CA GLN A 225 10.82 -2.46 4.83
C GLN A 225 9.65 -3.24 5.46
N VAL A 226 9.78 -4.56 5.64
CA VAL A 226 8.78 -5.38 6.35
C VAL A 226 8.58 -4.88 7.78
N ARG A 227 9.68 -4.60 8.50
CA ARG A 227 9.62 -4.13 9.89
C ARG A 227 8.92 -2.78 10.01
N SER A 228 9.12 -1.91 9.02
CA SER A 228 8.44 -0.61 8.94
C SER A 228 6.92 -0.78 8.76
N CYS A 229 6.50 -1.70 7.89
CA CYS A 229 5.07 -1.96 7.63
C CYS A 229 4.38 -2.67 8.82
N ALA A 230 5.04 -3.67 9.42
CA ALA A 230 4.52 -4.38 10.58
C ALA A 230 4.41 -3.48 11.83
N GLY A 231 5.34 -2.53 12.00
CA GLY A 231 5.24 -1.50 13.03
C GLY A 231 4.04 -0.57 12.85
N GLY A 232 3.60 -0.35 11.60
CA GLY A 232 2.40 0.42 11.29
C GLY A 232 1.10 -0.26 11.73
N VAL A 233 1.00 -1.59 11.58
CA VAL A 233 -0.15 -2.38 12.06
C VAL A 233 -0.25 -2.34 13.59
N ASN A 234 0.84 -2.70 14.28
CA ASN A 234 0.83 -2.79 15.75
C ASN A 234 0.61 -1.42 16.42
N GLY A 235 1.11 -0.34 15.83
CA GLY A 235 0.89 1.01 16.36
C GLY A 235 -0.54 1.52 16.18
N ASP A 236 -1.28 1.02 15.17
CA ASP A 236 -2.65 1.43 14.88
C ASP A 236 -3.70 0.60 15.66
N ASP A 237 -3.37 -0.63 16.06
CA ASP A 237 -4.19 -1.49 16.94
C ASP A 237 -4.30 -0.90 18.37
N ASP A 238 -3.19 -0.41 18.95
CA ASP A 238 -3.18 0.27 20.26
C ASP A 238 -4.04 1.56 20.26
N ASP A 239 -4.17 2.22 19.11
CA ASP A 239 -5.02 3.42 18.92
C ASP A 239 -6.49 3.06 18.63
N ALA A 240 -6.79 1.82 18.25
CA ALA A 240 -8.15 1.33 17.96
C ALA A 240 -8.92 0.89 19.22
N GLU A 241 -8.25 0.57 20.33
CA GLU A 241 -8.87 0.13 21.60
C GLU A 241 -9.59 1.23 22.41
N ARG A 242 -9.84 2.42 21.83
CA ARG A 242 -10.46 3.57 22.52
C ARG A 242 -11.96 3.69 22.20
N PRO A 243 -12.80 4.17 23.13
CA PRO A 243 -14.22 3.85 23.16
C PRO A 243 -14.96 4.27 21.88
N ALA A 244 -15.79 3.35 21.37
CA ALA A 244 -16.74 3.65 20.31
C ALA A 244 -17.93 4.47 20.84
N ALA A 245 -18.42 5.35 19.96
CA ALA A 245 -19.61 6.22 20.07
C ALA A 245 -19.50 7.47 20.97
N GLY A 246 -19.42 8.64 20.33
CA GLY A 246 -19.77 9.94 20.94
C GLY A 246 -18.65 11.00 20.98
N VAL A 247 -17.38 10.62 20.80
CA VAL A 247 -16.25 11.57 20.84
C VAL A 247 -15.22 11.23 19.75
N GLN A 248 -15.23 11.97 18.65
CA GLN A 248 -14.16 11.91 17.65
C GLN A 248 -12.89 12.53 18.24
N GLN A 249 -11.85 11.73 18.50
CA GLN A 249 -10.57 12.25 19.00
C GLN A 249 -9.66 12.71 17.85
N ARG A 250 -9.13 13.94 17.95
CA ARG A 250 -8.24 14.54 16.93
C ARG A 250 -6.94 13.74 16.66
N HIS A 251 -6.50 12.90 17.60
CA HIS A 251 -5.23 12.17 17.49
C HIS A 251 -5.29 10.96 16.55
N ALA A 252 -6.34 10.13 16.62
CA ALA A 252 -6.45 8.90 15.84
C ALA A 252 -6.46 9.10 14.31
N GLY A 253 -6.88 10.29 13.83
CA GLY A 253 -6.89 10.60 12.39
C GLY A 253 -5.52 10.97 11.80
N LYS A 254 -4.58 11.46 12.61
CA LYS A 254 -3.26 11.92 12.14
C LYS A 254 -2.22 10.79 12.15
N THR A 255 -2.23 9.92 13.16
CA THR A 255 -1.32 8.76 13.26
C THR A 255 -1.58 7.75 12.15
N LYS A 256 -2.83 7.32 11.97
CA LYS A 256 -3.23 6.30 10.98
C LYS A 256 -2.90 6.68 9.53
N LYS A 257 -3.11 7.95 9.15
CA LYS A 257 -2.69 8.46 7.82
C LYS A 257 -1.18 8.38 7.62
N GLY A 258 -0.39 8.73 8.65
CA GLY A 258 1.05 8.67 8.60
C GLY A 258 1.60 7.24 8.52
N CYS A 259 0.95 6.27 9.18
CA CYS A 259 1.32 4.86 9.08
C CYS A 259 1.05 4.30 7.67
N LEU A 260 -0.14 4.58 7.13
CA LEU A 260 -0.52 4.15 5.78
C LEU A 260 0.39 4.75 4.69
N MET A 261 0.64 6.05 4.78
CA MET A 261 1.50 6.78 3.83
C MET A 261 3.00 6.42 3.94
N ARG A 262 3.42 5.73 5.01
CA ARG A 262 4.79 5.19 5.12
C ARG A 262 4.89 3.73 4.67
N SER A 263 3.86 2.94 4.93
CA SER A 263 3.85 1.50 4.67
C SER A 263 3.59 1.18 3.21
N ILE A 264 2.61 1.84 2.58
CA ILE A 264 2.24 1.57 1.19
C ILE A 264 3.37 1.92 0.20
N PRO A 265 4.03 3.10 0.26
CA PRO A 265 5.14 3.38 -0.66
C PRO A 265 6.29 2.39 -0.52
N GLY A 266 6.48 1.80 0.66
CA GLY A 266 7.40 0.69 0.89
C GLY A 266 7.04 -0.54 0.08
N TRP A 267 5.78 -0.95 0.12
CA TRP A 267 5.28 -2.08 -0.65
C TRP A 267 5.31 -1.81 -2.16
N THR A 268 4.87 -0.63 -2.60
CA THR A 268 4.96 -0.20 -4.01
C THR A 268 6.41 -0.17 -4.51
N ALA A 269 7.36 0.30 -3.70
CA ALA A 269 8.78 0.31 -4.05
C ALA A 269 9.41 -1.10 -4.11
N CYS A 270 8.94 -2.02 -3.26
CA CYS A 270 9.39 -3.41 -3.30
C CYS A 270 8.78 -4.18 -4.47
N THR A 271 7.56 -3.81 -4.91
CA THR A 271 6.85 -4.41 -6.05
C THR A 271 7.20 -3.75 -7.40
N TRP A 272 7.69 -2.50 -7.45
CA TRP A 272 7.98 -1.80 -8.71
C TRP A 272 9.17 -0.80 -8.74
N ARG A 273 9.77 -0.68 -9.95
CA ARG A 273 10.81 0.24 -10.51
C ARG A 273 12.31 -0.10 -10.52
N ARG A 274 12.82 -1.20 -9.94
CA ARG A 274 14.25 -1.55 -10.14
C ARG A 274 14.59 -2.98 -10.46
N TRP A 275 13.65 -3.91 -10.36
CA TRP A 275 13.88 -5.29 -10.72
C TRP A 275 13.74 -5.46 -12.24
N CYS A 276 14.85 -5.25 -12.97
CA CYS A 276 14.95 -5.80 -14.32
C CYS A 276 15.00 -7.32 -14.18
N TRP A 277 13.86 -8.00 -14.24
CA TRP A 277 13.77 -9.47 -14.14
C TRP A 277 14.43 -10.21 -15.32
N THR A 278 14.94 -9.48 -16.32
CA THR A 278 15.94 -9.97 -17.29
C THR A 278 17.33 -10.24 -16.66
N ALA A 279 17.42 -10.29 -15.34
CA ALA A 279 18.65 -10.34 -14.56
C ALA A 279 19.05 -11.73 -14.05
N PHE A 280 18.20 -12.74 -14.21
CA PHE A 280 18.51 -14.11 -13.78
C PHE A 280 19.18 -14.84 -14.94
N ARG A 281 20.47 -15.12 -14.81
CA ARG A 281 21.21 -16.08 -15.65
C ARG A 281 21.54 -17.32 -14.84
#